data_AF-A0A4P9Z775-F1
#
_entry.id   AF-A0A4P9Z775-F1
#
_cell.length_a   1.000
_cell.length_b   1.000
_cell.length_c   1.000
_cell.angle_alpha   90.00
_cell.angle_beta   90.00
_cell.angle_gamma   90.00
#
_symmetry.space_group_name_H-M   'P 1'
#
loop_
_entity.id
_entity.type
_entity.pdbx_description
1 polymer ?
#
loop_
_entity_poly.entity_id
_entity_poly.type
_entity_poly.pdbx_seq_one_letter_code
_entity_poly.pdbx_strand_id
1 'polypeptide(L)'
;YAQYFVLRCALALTYGYELDALGSERQLADTVIRTENQIIRLRSLITNCQDYLPILGLGPLRACYEADAIWWRRRRDRYMDVFMRQFEERLQSGHEATRRSILARVLADARPAHVLSRPEARSLCLSMVSAGLDNVSLVVDHVLGQFARSARGAAMQLRIRRE
;
A
#
# COMPACT_ATOMS: atom_id res chain seq x y z
N TYR A 1 13.73 -4.52 1.87
CA TYR A 1 14.00 -4.16 0.46
C TYR A 1 12.81 -4.43 -0.45
N ALA A 2 12.18 -5.62 -0.40
CA ALA A 2 10.97 -5.91 -1.20
C ALA A 2 9.83 -4.90 -0.99
N GLN A 3 9.55 -4.49 0.26
CA GLN A 3 8.52 -3.49 0.54
C GLN A 3 8.75 -2.15 -0.16
N TYR A 4 10.00 -1.66 -0.27
CA TYR A 4 10.31 -0.42 -1.00
C TYR A 4 10.05 -0.57 -2.50
N PHE A 5 10.47 -1.70 -3.08
CA PHE A 5 10.23 -2.00 -4.49
C PHE A 5 8.72 -2.06 -4.79
N VAL A 6 7.97 -2.79 -3.99
CA VAL A 6 6.52 -2.94 -4.12
C VAL A 6 5.80 -1.60 -3.93
N LEU A 7 6.22 -0.79 -2.95
CA LEU A 7 5.67 0.56 -2.75
C LEU A 7 5.86 1.42 -3.99
N ARG A 8 7.07 1.41 -4.56
CA ARG A 8 7.37 2.18 -5.78
C ARG A 8 6.50 1.73 -6.96
N CYS A 9 6.34 0.42 -7.15
CA CYS A 9 5.45 -0.13 -8.18
C CYS A 9 3.98 0.26 -7.93
N ALA A 10 3.49 0.16 -6.69
CA ALA A 10 2.12 0.52 -6.35
C ALA A 10 1.82 2.00 -6.63
N LEU A 11 2.73 2.90 -6.26
CA LEU A 11 2.58 4.33 -6.52
C LEU A 11 2.70 4.68 -8.01
N ALA A 12 3.62 4.04 -8.73
CA ALA A 12 3.77 4.22 -10.16
C ALA A 12 2.51 3.78 -10.93
N LEU A 13 1.95 2.62 -10.59
CA LEU A 13 0.75 2.11 -11.26
C LEU A 13 -0.51 2.90 -10.88
N THR A 14 -0.66 3.25 -9.60
CA THR A 14 -1.89 3.87 -9.10
C THR A 14 -1.94 5.36 -9.45
N TYR A 15 -0.83 6.09 -9.25
CA TYR A 15 -0.77 7.55 -9.37
C TYR A 15 0.13 8.03 -10.52
N GLY A 16 0.92 7.15 -11.15
CA GLY A 16 2.00 7.59 -12.03
C GLY A 16 3.12 8.32 -11.24
N TYR A 17 3.27 7.98 -9.96
CA TYR A 17 4.24 8.59 -9.07
C TYR A 17 5.46 7.68 -8.88
N GLU A 18 6.61 8.11 -9.37
CA GLU A 18 7.88 7.42 -9.18
C GLU A 18 8.53 7.87 -7.86
N LEU A 19 8.30 7.08 -6.81
CA LEU A 19 8.90 7.32 -5.49
C LEU A 19 10.39 6.93 -5.47
N ASP A 20 11.26 7.88 -5.10
CA ASP A 20 12.68 7.62 -4.85
C ASP A 20 12.89 7.05 -3.43
N ALA A 21 12.52 5.78 -3.27
CA ALA A 21 12.53 5.08 -1.99
C ALA A 21 13.93 4.84 -1.39
N LEU A 22 15.00 4.98 -2.18
CA LEU A 22 16.38 4.73 -1.75
C LEU A 22 17.24 6.00 -1.68
N GLY A 23 16.81 7.10 -2.30
CA GLY A 23 17.48 8.38 -2.24
C GLY A 23 16.70 9.41 -1.41
N SER A 24 16.27 10.47 -2.07
CA SER A 24 15.71 11.70 -1.50
C SER A 24 14.40 11.49 -0.72
N GLU A 25 13.59 10.50 -1.11
CA GLU A 25 12.26 10.27 -0.52
C GLU A 25 12.23 9.06 0.43
N ARG A 26 13.41 8.55 0.81
CA ARG A 26 13.53 7.39 1.71
C ARG A 26 12.76 7.57 3.01
N GLN A 27 12.79 8.75 3.61
CA GLN A 27 12.08 9.02 4.87
C GLN A 27 10.55 8.91 4.73
N LEU A 28 10.01 9.30 3.57
CA LEU A 28 8.59 9.13 3.24
C LEU A 28 8.28 7.64 3.08
N ALA A 29 9.11 6.91 2.32
CA ALA A 29 8.96 5.48 2.13
C ALA A 29 9.00 4.71 3.46
N ASP A 30 9.96 5.02 4.33
CA ASP A 30 10.09 4.45 5.68
C ASP A 30 8.84 4.72 6.52
N THR A 31 8.31 5.94 6.43
CA THR A 31 7.09 6.34 7.14
C THR A 31 5.88 5.54 6.67
N VAL A 32 5.70 5.38 5.36
CA VAL A 32 4.60 4.59 4.78
C VAL A 32 4.71 3.14 5.22
N ILE A 33 5.86 2.51 5.00
CA ILE A 33 6.09 1.10 5.33
C ILE A 33 5.89 0.85 6.83
N ARG A 34 6.47 1.69 7.70
CA ARG A 34 6.29 1.56 9.14
C ARG A 34 4.84 1.70 9.55
N THR A 35 4.11 2.64 8.96
CA THR A 35 2.69 2.88 9.27
C THR A 35 1.83 1.70 8.84
N GLU A 36 2.00 1.21 7.61
CA GLU A 36 1.23 0.08 7.10
C GLU A 36 1.53 -1.21 7.86
N ASN A 37 2.80 -1.49 8.18
CA ASN A 37 3.16 -2.65 8.98
C ASN A 37 2.48 -2.64 10.37
N GLN A 38 2.29 -1.47 10.97
CA GLN A 38 1.57 -1.36 12.25
C GLN A 38 0.06 -1.50 12.08
N ILE A 39 -0.51 -0.96 11.01
CA ILE A 39 -1.94 -1.16 10.70
C ILE A 39 -2.24 -2.63 10.42
N ILE A 40 -1.37 -3.33 9.66
CA ILE A 40 -1.49 -4.77 9.41
C ILE A 40 -1.43 -5.55 10.72
N ARG A 41 -0.50 -5.20 11.62
CA ARG A 41 -0.42 -5.78 12.96
C ARG A 41 -1.69 -5.55 13.75
N LEU A 42 -2.21 -4.32 13.82
CA LEU A 42 -3.45 -4.01 14.54
C LEU A 42 -4.66 -4.79 13.99
N ARG A 43 -4.68 -5.07 12.69
CA ARG A 43 -5.73 -5.87 12.03
C ARG A 43 -5.52 -7.38 12.13
N SER A 44 -4.42 -7.84 12.72
CA SER A 44 -4.15 -9.27 12.84
C SER A 44 -5.14 -9.93 13.80
N LEU A 45 -5.67 -11.08 13.38
CA LEU A 45 -6.61 -11.90 14.15
C LEU A 45 -6.06 -12.32 15.50
N ILE A 46 -4.74 -12.40 15.67
CA ILE A 46 -4.14 -12.83 16.94
C ILE A 46 -4.06 -11.66 17.93
N THR A 47 -4.08 -10.42 17.46
CA THR A 47 -3.90 -9.23 18.28
C THR A 47 -5.18 -8.45 18.53
N ASN A 48 -6.24 -8.67 17.74
CA ASN A 48 -7.50 -7.97 17.93
C ASN A 48 -8.44 -8.73 18.88
N CYS A 49 -8.20 -8.62 20.18
CA CYS A 49 -9.06 -9.22 21.20
C CYS A 49 -10.52 -8.73 21.13
N GLN A 50 -10.79 -7.57 20.52
CA GLN A 50 -12.15 -7.04 20.35
C GLN A 50 -13.02 -7.93 19.47
N ASP A 51 -12.42 -8.67 18.52
CA ASP A 51 -13.15 -9.59 17.64
C ASP A 51 -13.64 -10.85 18.39
N TYR A 52 -13.07 -11.15 19.56
CA TYR A 52 -13.38 -12.35 20.35
C TYR A 52 -14.20 -12.04 21.61
N LEU A 53 -14.02 -10.86 22.20
CA LEU A 53 -14.66 -10.48 23.46
C LEU A 53 -15.50 -9.21 23.25
N PRO A 54 -16.83 -9.33 23.08
CA PRO A 54 -17.72 -8.19 22.83
C PRO A 54 -17.65 -7.09 23.91
N ILE A 55 -17.30 -7.46 25.15
CA ILE A 55 -17.14 -6.54 26.28
C ILE A 55 -16.01 -5.52 26.02
N LEU A 56 -14.98 -5.88 25.25
CA LEU A 56 -13.90 -4.96 24.89
C LEU A 56 -14.34 -3.86 23.93
N GLY A 57 -15.53 -3.98 23.34
CA GLY A 57 -16.18 -2.94 22.55
C GLY A 57 -16.96 -1.91 23.38
N LEU A 58 -17.07 -2.09 24.71
CA LEU A 58 -17.87 -1.22 25.58
C LEU A 58 -17.03 -0.09 26.20
N GLY A 59 -17.59 1.13 26.13
CA GLY A 59 -17.19 2.31 26.91
C GLY A 59 -15.67 2.55 27.05
N PRO A 60 -15.12 2.57 28.28
CA PRO A 60 -13.73 2.97 28.55
C PRO A 60 -12.69 1.97 28.01
N LEU A 61 -13.03 0.69 27.91
CA LEU A 61 -12.11 -0.33 27.39
C LEU A 61 -11.86 -0.14 25.90
N ARG A 62 -12.89 0.24 25.14
CA ARG A 62 -12.78 0.58 23.72
C ARG A 62 -11.80 1.73 23.48
N ALA A 63 -11.85 2.78 24.32
CA ALA A 63 -10.98 3.95 24.20
C ALA A 63 -9.48 3.59 24.34
N CYS A 64 -9.13 2.61 25.19
CA CYS A 64 -7.76 2.14 25.36
C CYS A 64 -7.19 1.51 24.09
N TYR A 65 -8.00 0.75 23.34
CA TYR A 65 -7.57 0.09 22.10
C TYR A 65 -7.68 1.00 20.86
N GLU A 66 -8.65 1.93 20.84
CA GLU A 66 -8.87 2.82 19.70
C GLU A 66 -7.82 3.93 19.56
N ALA A 67 -7.22 4.38 20.66
CA ALA A 67 -6.28 5.50 20.63
C ALA A 67 -5.10 5.26 19.66
N ASP A 68 -4.47 4.09 19.75
CA ASP A 68 -3.37 3.70 18.86
C ASP A 68 -3.85 3.51 17.42
N ALA A 69 -4.98 2.83 17.21
CA ALA A 69 -5.55 2.63 15.88
C ALA A 69 -5.88 3.95 15.18
N ILE A 70 -6.44 4.91 15.91
CA ILE A 70 -6.72 6.27 15.41
C ILE A 70 -5.42 6.99 15.07
N TRP A 71 -4.38 6.85 15.89
CA TRP A 71 -3.09 7.49 15.64
C TRP A 71 -2.44 6.99 14.33
N TRP A 72 -2.38 5.66 14.13
CA TRP A 72 -1.85 5.08 12.90
C TRP A 72 -2.70 5.40 11.69
N ARG A 73 -4.04 5.39 11.82
CA ARG A 73 -4.96 5.82 10.76
C ARG A 73 -4.71 7.27 10.33
N ARG A 74 -4.59 8.22 11.27
CA ARG A 74 -4.30 9.62 10.97
C ARG A 74 -2.93 9.80 10.30
N ARG A 75 -1.94 8.99 10.70
CA ARG A 75 -0.63 8.99 10.04
C ARG A 75 -0.71 8.52 8.60
N ARG A 76 -1.53 7.50 8.34
CA ARG A 76 -1.84 7.03 6.98
C ARG A 76 -2.54 8.08 6.13
N ASP A 77 -3.56 8.70 6.71
CA ASP A 77 -4.34 9.71 6.00
C ASP A 77 -3.44 10.85 5.49
N ARG A 78 -2.48 11.30 6.30
CA ARG A 78 -1.51 12.34 5.92
C ARG A 78 -0.70 12.02 4.67
N TYR A 79 -0.09 10.83 4.59
CA TYR A 79 0.72 10.51 3.40
C TYR A 79 -0.16 10.21 2.18
N MET A 80 -1.37 9.66 2.37
CA MET A 80 -2.32 9.47 1.27
C MET A 80 -2.77 10.81 0.67
N ASP A 81 -2.96 11.83 1.51
CA ASP A 81 -3.26 13.20 1.06
C ASP A 81 -2.07 13.84 0.33
N VAL A 82 -0.82 13.47 0.65
CA VAL A 82 0.36 13.90 -0.12
C VAL A 82 0.33 13.27 -1.51
N PHE A 83 0.14 11.96 -1.62
CA PHE A 83 0.10 11.27 -2.91
C PHE A 83 -1.06 11.77 -3.80
N MET A 84 -2.23 12.02 -3.20
CA MET A 84 -3.36 12.56 -3.94
C MET A 84 -3.09 13.97 -4.47
N ARG A 85 -2.50 14.87 -3.66
CA ARG A 85 -2.15 16.22 -4.11
C ARG A 85 -1.12 16.21 -5.23
N GLN A 86 -0.05 15.42 -5.07
CA GLN A 86 0.96 15.28 -6.12
C GLN A 86 0.38 14.71 -7.42
N PHE A 87 -0.57 13.78 -7.32
CA PHE A 87 -1.30 13.27 -8.47
C PHE A 87 -2.13 14.37 -9.15
N GLU A 88 -2.91 15.15 -8.39
CA GLU A 88 -3.74 16.25 -8.91
C GLU A 88 -2.87 17.31 -9.61
N GLU A 89 -1.77 17.72 -8.99
CA GLU A 89 -0.79 18.67 -9.55
C GLU A 89 -0.19 18.15 -10.86
N ARG A 90 0.24 16.88 -10.88
CA ARG A 90 0.86 16.27 -12.06
C ARG A 90 -0.12 16.02 -13.20
N LEU A 91 -1.37 15.75 -12.85
CA LEU A 91 -2.44 15.59 -13.83
C LEU A 91 -2.74 16.93 -14.51
N GLN A 92 -2.77 18.03 -13.75
CA GLN A 92 -2.96 19.38 -14.27
C GLN A 92 -1.80 19.84 -15.15
N SER A 93 -0.55 19.52 -14.79
CA SER A 93 0.63 19.84 -15.61
C SER A 93 0.79 18.94 -16.84
N GLY A 94 -0.06 17.92 -16.99
CA GLY A 94 -0.09 17.05 -18.17
C GLY A 94 1.01 15.98 -18.19
N HIS A 95 1.54 15.55 -17.04
CA HIS A 95 2.55 14.48 -17.03
C HIS A 95 2.00 13.17 -17.61
N GLU A 96 2.69 12.66 -18.63
CA GLU A 96 2.26 11.47 -19.38
C GLU A 96 2.15 10.22 -18.50
N ALA A 97 3.09 10.00 -17.57
CA ALA A 97 3.05 8.87 -16.63
C ALA A 97 1.79 8.90 -15.75
N THR A 98 1.41 10.07 -15.24
CA THR A 98 0.19 10.27 -14.45
C THR A 98 -1.06 10.06 -15.27
N ARG A 99 -1.11 10.51 -16.54
CA ARG A 99 -2.25 10.25 -17.44
C ARG A 99 -2.49 8.77 -17.72
N ARG A 100 -1.42 7.96 -17.74
CA ARG A 100 -1.49 6.50 -17.94
C ARG A 100 -1.80 5.71 -16.66
N SER A 101 -1.79 6.37 -15.50
CA SER A 101 -2.06 5.71 -14.22
C SER A 101 -3.48 5.17 -14.12
N ILE A 102 -3.68 4.18 -13.24
CA ILE A 102 -4.99 3.58 -13.01
C ILE A 102 -5.97 4.66 -12.53
N LEU A 103 -5.58 5.52 -11.58
CA LEU A 103 -6.46 6.55 -11.05
C LEU A 103 -6.91 7.53 -12.15
N ALA A 104 -5.99 8.01 -13.00
CA ALA A 104 -6.35 8.91 -14.09
C ALA A 104 -7.32 8.27 -15.09
N ARG A 105 -7.10 7.00 -15.43
CA ARG A 105 -8.00 6.25 -16.34
C ARG A 105 -9.40 6.06 -15.75
N VAL A 106 -9.48 5.74 -14.45
CA VAL A 106 -10.77 5.56 -13.77
C VAL A 106 -11.50 6.90 -13.62
N LEU A 107 -10.79 7.99 -13.35
CA LEU A 107 -11.40 9.33 -13.29
C LEU A 107 -11.85 9.84 -14.67
N ALA A 108 -11.15 9.45 -15.73
CA ALA A 108 -11.52 9.78 -17.11
C ALA A 108 -12.69 8.92 -17.63
N ASP A 109 -12.91 7.74 -17.06
CA ASP A 109 -14.02 6.84 -17.41
C ASP A 109 -15.34 7.37 -16.82
N ALA A 110 -15.91 8.40 -17.44
CA ALA A 110 -17.18 9.01 -17.08
C ALA A 110 -18.38 8.24 -17.67
N ARG A 111 -18.45 6.93 -17.43
CA ARG A 111 -19.68 6.19 -17.77
C ARG A 111 -20.84 6.72 -16.91
N PRO A 112 -22.03 6.96 -17.51
CA PRO A 112 -23.14 7.69 -16.86
C PRO A 112 -23.67 7.05 -15.56
N ALA A 113 -23.30 5.80 -15.27
CA ALA A 113 -23.75 5.08 -14.08
C ALA A 113 -22.91 5.35 -12.82
N HIS A 114 -21.65 5.79 -12.91
CA HIS A 114 -20.82 6.00 -11.72
C HIS A 114 -19.59 6.87 -11.99
N VAL A 115 -19.64 8.12 -11.54
CA VAL A 115 -18.44 8.96 -11.36
C VAL A 115 -17.94 8.71 -9.94
N LEU A 116 -16.65 8.42 -9.78
CA LEU A 116 -16.07 8.25 -8.44
C LEU A 116 -16.07 9.56 -7.67
N SER A 117 -16.62 9.53 -6.47
CA SER A 117 -16.43 10.60 -5.49
C SER A 117 -15.00 10.59 -4.94
N ARG A 118 -14.56 11.74 -4.40
CA ARG A 118 -13.23 11.87 -3.79
C ARG A 118 -12.94 10.85 -2.68
N PRO A 119 -13.88 10.52 -1.78
CA PRO A 119 -13.68 9.46 -0.79
C PRO A 119 -13.50 8.06 -1.40
N GLU A 120 -14.24 7.74 -2.47
CA GLU A 120 -14.14 6.44 -3.14
C GLU A 120 -12.81 6.29 -3.88
N ALA A 121 -12.38 7.34 -4.59
CA ALA A 121 -11.07 7.40 -5.22
C ALA A 121 -9.95 7.20 -4.19
N ARG A 122 -10.05 7.85 -3.02
CA ARG A 122 -9.11 7.66 -1.91
C ARG A 122 -9.10 6.21 -1.39
N SER A 123 -10.28 5.60 -1.26
CA SER A 123 -10.43 4.20 -0.83
C SER A 123 -9.80 3.21 -1.81
N LEU A 124 -9.99 3.44 -3.12
CA LEU A 124 -9.37 2.66 -4.18
C LEU A 124 -7.84 2.72 -4.10
N CYS A 125 -7.29 3.94 -3.97
CA CYS A 125 -5.84 4.09 -3.90
C CYS A 125 -5.25 3.49 -2.62
N LEU A 126 -5.95 3.63 -1.49
CA LEU A 126 -5.56 3.01 -0.23
C LEU A 126 -5.49 1.49 -0.38
N SER A 127 -6.49 0.88 -1.02
CA SER A 127 -6.53 -0.56 -1.27
C SER A 127 -5.33 -1.01 -2.11
N MET A 128 -5.01 -0.28 -3.18
CA MET A 128 -3.87 -0.58 -4.05
C MET A 128 -2.52 -0.54 -3.32
N VAL A 129 -2.29 0.49 -2.49
CA VAL A 129 -1.03 0.64 -1.75
C VAL A 129 -0.93 -0.38 -0.61
N SER A 130 -1.98 -0.51 0.21
CA SER A 130 -1.97 -1.34 1.42
C SER A 130 -1.92 -2.83 1.09
N ALA A 131 -2.76 -3.30 0.15
CA ALA A 131 -2.81 -4.72 -0.21
C ALA A 131 -1.54 -5.19 -0.95
N GLY A 132 -0.95 -4.31 -1.76
CA GLY A 132 0.32 -4.61 -2.43
C GLY A 132 1.45 -4.77 -1.43
N LEU A 133 1.58 -3.83 -0.50
CA LEU A 133 2.65 -3.79 0.50
C LEU A 133 2.75 -5.05 1.36
N ASP A 134 1.63 -5.64 1.79
CA ASP A 134 1.65 -6.84 2.63
C ASP A 134 1.90 -8.10 1.80
N ASN A 135 1.03 -8.35 0.81
CA ASN A 135 0.99 -9.62 0.11
C ASN A 135 2.15 -9.79 -0.88
N VAL A 136 2.37 -8.79 -1.74
CA VAL A 136 3.36 -8.91 -2.82
C VAL A 136 4.78 -8.89 -2.25
N SER A 137 5.04 -8.09 -1.21
CA SER A 137 6.36 -8.07 -0.59
C SER A 137 6.71 -9.40 0.05
N LEU A 138 5.75 -10.02 0.76
CA LEU A 138 5.92 -11.33 1.37
C LEU A 138 6.16 -12.43 0.33
N VAL A 139 5.41 -12.40 -0.79
CA VAL A 139 5.60 -13.37 -1.89
C VAL A 139 6.97 -13.21 -2.52
N VAL A 140 7.41 -11.98 -2.80
CA VAL A 140 8.74 -11.71 -3.35
C VAL A 140 9.83 -12.23 -2.42
N ASP A 141 9.77 -11.92 -1.13
CA ASP A 141 10.74 -12.39 -0.15
C ASP A 141 10.73 -13.93 -0.04
N HIS A 142 9.55 -14.57 -0.09
CA HIS A 142 9.45 -16.02 -0.04
C HIS A 142 10.07 -16.69 -1.28
N VAL A 143 9.74 -16.21 -2.48
CA VAL A 143 10.28 -16.75 -3.73
C VAL A 143 11.80 -16.61 -3.78
N LEU A 144 12.33 -15.44 -3.42
CA LEU A 144 13.78 -15.22 -3.33
C LEU A 144 14.43 -16.17 -2.32
N GLY A 145 13.79 -16.40 -1.17
CA GLY A 145 14.25 -17.37 -0.17
C GLY A 145 14.31 -18.80 -0.70
N GLN A 146 13.30 -19.25 -1.46
CA GLN A 146 13.27 -20.57 -2.07
C GLN A 146 14.39 -20.75 -3.10
N PHE A 147 14.65 -19.72 -3.89
CA PHE A 147 15.73 -19.70 -4.87
C PHE A 147 17.12 -19.71 -4.23
N ALA A 148 17.31 -19.05 -3.09
CA ALA A 148 18.63 -18.93 -2.46
C ALA A 148 19.10 -20.18 -1.70
N ARG A 149 18.19 -20.98 -1.12
CA ARG A 149 18.55 -21.98 -0.09
C ARG A 149 18.64 -23.43 -0.54
N SER A 150 18.03 -23.82 -1.67
CA SER A 150 17.85 -25.25 -1.97
C SER A 150 18.49 -25.68 -3.29
N ALA A 151 18.97 -26.93 -3.37
CA ALA A 151 19.41 -27.54 -4.63
C ALA A 151 18.29 -27.53 -5.69
N ARG A 152 17.03 -27.64 -5.24
CA ARG A 152 15.84 -27.43 -6.09
C ARG A 152 15.73 -25.99 -6.58
N GLY A 153 16.03 -25.00 -5.73
CA GLY A 153 16.06 -23.58 -6.08
C GLY A 153 17.10 -23.29 -7.16
N ALA A 154 18.31 -23.84 -7.06
CA ALA A 154 19.33 -23.73 -8.11
C ALA A 154 18.84 -24.35 -9.43
N ALA A 155 18.20 -25.52 -9.38
CA ALA A 155 17.60 -26.14 -10.57
C ALA A 155 16.47 -25.29 -11.17
N MET A 156 15.63 -24.65 -10.35
CA MET A 156 14.59 -23.73 -10.82
C MET A 156 15.18 -22.49 -11.50
N GLN A 157 16.22 -21.88 -10.93
CA GLN A 157 16.90 -20.74 -11.54
C GLN A 157 17.49 -21.10 -12.91
N LEU A 158 18.08 -22.30 -13.04
CA LEU A 158 18.61 -22.78 -14.31
C LEU A 158 17.53 -23.03 -15.36
N ARG A 159 16.33 -23.45 -14.94
CA ARG A 159 15.19 -23.61 -15.85
C ARG A 159 14.68 -22.27 -16.35
N ILE A 160 14.47 -21.30 -15.46
CA ILE A 160 14.01 -19.95 -15.81
C ILE A 160 14.97 -19.27 -16.79
N ARG A 161 16.29 -19.46 -16.63
CA ARG A 161 17.29 -18.89 -17.54
C ARG A 161 17.27 -19.45 -18.97
N ARG A 162 16.59 -20.58 -19.19
CA ARG A 162 16.51 -21.25 -20.51
C ARG A 162 15.23 -20.89 -21.28
N GLU A 163 14.25 -20.30 -20.62
CA GLU A 163 13.02 -19.76 -21.22
C GLU A 163 13.25 -18.31 -21.65
#